data_AF-A0A8T5IMN9-F1
#
_entry.id   AF-A0A8T5IMN9-F1
#
_cell.length_a   1.000
_cell.length_b   1.000
_cell.length_c   1.000
_cell.angle_alpha   90.00
_cell.angle_beta   90.00
_cell.angle_gamma   90.00
#
_symmetry.space_group_name_H-M   'P 1'
#
loop_
_entity.id
_entity.type
_entity.pdbx_description
1 polymer ?
#
loop_
_entity_poly.entity_id
_entity_poly.type
_entity_poly.pdbx_seq_one_letter_code
_entity_poly.pdbx_strand_id
1 'polypeptide(L)'
;MKTKFNVAVQTYNLEKVAHPNLFGENICEGEVNNNCISCNENITHPLCPNCISKAFNQWTKKFPEHHELKGKLNIFMRHHNHIKGKSTTCVVCNKNDVHVCPYCFTEHLYKLVKEAGLGVRAMTEFLFIFNFDFEHKGYSQELEAFGGY
;
A
#
# COMPACT_ATOMS: atom_id res chain seq x y z
N MET A 1 -19.22 18.96 58.55
CA MET A 1 -18.68 17.65 58.16
C MET A 1 -18.11 17.76 56.75
N LYS A 2 -16.83 17.36 56.57
CA LYS A 2 -16.19 16.72 55.40
C LYS A 2 -16.48 17.33 53.99
N THR A 3 -15.54 17.70 53.13
CA THR A 3 -14.17 17.20 52.89
C THR A 3 -13.40 18.24 52.06
N LYS A 4 -12.12 18.47 52.37
CA LYS A 4 -11.18 19.26 51.55
C LYS A 4 -10.61 18.35 50.46
N PHE A 5 -10.65 18.78 49.19
CA PHE A 5 -9.81 18.24 48.13
C PHE A 5 -8.71 19.26 47.83
N ASN A 6 -7.46 18.90 48.12
CA ASN A 6 -6.28 19.63 47.67
C ASN A 6 -5.89 19.08 46.29
N VAL A 7 -5.88 19.94 45.28
CA VAL A 7 -5.20 19.67 44.00
C VAL A 7 -4.04 20.65 43.90
N ALA A 8 -2.83 20.11 43.89
CA ALA A 8 -1.62 20.88 43.69
C ALA A 8 -1.58 21.36 42.23
N VAL A 9 -1.62 22.69 42.03
CA VAL A 9 -1.35 23.31 40.73
C VAL A 9 0.15 23.58 40.68
N GLN A 10 0.88 22.81 39.87
CA GLN A 10 2.24 23.17 39.52
C GLN A 10 2.19 24.31 38.49
N THR A 11 2.70 25.46 38.91
CA THR A 11 2.95 26.63 38.08
C THR A 11 4.11 26.35 37.13
N TYR A 12 3.86 26.34 35.83
CA TYR A 12 4.91 26.32 34.82
C TYR A 12 5.30 27.77 34.49
N ASN A 13 6.60 28.05 34.57
CA ASN A 13 7.19 29.35 34.29
C ASN A 13 6.93 29.79 32.84
N LEU A 14 6.20 30.90 32.72
CA LEU A 14 6.12 31.74 31.54
C LEU A 14 7.43 32.52 31.44
N GLU A 15 8.37 32.08 30.60
CA GLU A 15 9.40 32.95 30.04
C GLU A 15 10.15 32.21 28.91
N LYS A 16 9.73 32.48 27.67
CA LYS A 16 10.61 32.72 26.51
C LYS A 16 9.77 33.02 25.26
N VAL A 17 9.50 34.31 25.14
CA VAL A 17 9.52 35.16 23.93
C VAL A 17 9.29 34.44 22.59
N ALA A 18 8.15 34.77 21.96
CA ALA A 18 7.86 34.45 20.57
C ALA A 18 8.91 35.08 19.64
N HIS A 19 9.59 34.24 18.86
CA HIS A 19 10.30 34.69 17.66
C HIS A 19 9.42 34.44 16.42
N PRO A 20 9.15 35.46 15.59
CA PRO A 20 8.44 35.30 14.34
C PRO A 20 9.41 34.80 13.25
N ASN A 21 8.91 33.92 12.40
CA ASN A 21 9.49 33.49 11.12
C ASN A 21 10.83 32.73 11.15
N LEU A 22 10.73 31.40 11.30
CA LEU A 22 11.63 30.44 10.68
C LEU A 22 10.82 29.22 10.20
N PHE A 23 9.93 29.42 9.23
CA PHE A 23 9.47 28.33 8.37
C PHE A 23 10.64 27.97 7.43
N GLY A 24 11.64 27.29 7.99
CA GLY A 24 12.58 26.49 7.21
C GLY A 24 11.91 25.16 6.92
N GLU A 25 11.93 24.77 5.65
CA GLU A 25 11.36 23.56 5.08
C GLU A 25 11.94 22.30 5.75
N ASN A 26 11.42 21.92 6.92
CA ASN A 26 11.57 20.55 7.41
C ASN A 26 10.44 19.73 6.79
N ILE A 27 10.63 19.31 5.54
CA ILE A 27 9.97 18.10 5.07
C ILE A 27 10.43 17.02 6.04
N CYS A 28 9.49 16.45 6.80
CA CYS A 28 9.77 15.29 7.64
C CYS A 28 10.24 14.19 6.69
N GLU A 29 11.55 14.03 6.53
CA GLU A 29 12.13 12.85 5.89
C GLU A 29 11.79 11.67 6.81
N GLY A 30 10.62 11.08 6.57
CA GLY A 30 10.17 9.88 7.28
C GLY A 30 11.23 8.80 7.09
N GLU A 31 11.54 8.08 8.16
CA GLU A 31 12.50 6.98 8.12
C GLU A 31 12.19 6.04 6.95
N VAL A 32 13.17 5.85 6.05
CA VAL A 32 13.05 4.91 4.95
C VAL A 32 13.06 3.50 5.53
N ASN A 33 11.86 2.94 5.74
CA ASN A 33 11.72 1.59 6.24
C ASN A 33 11.96 0.61 5.08
N ASN A 34 13.10 -0.07 5.12
CA ASN A 34 13.47 -1.13 4.17
C ASN A 34 12.76 -2.47 4.45
N ASN A 35 11.67 -2.47 5.21
CA ASN A 35 10.90 -3.66 5.51
C ASN A 35 9.43 -3.48 5.14
N CYS A 36 8.81 -4.59 4.75
CA CYS A 36 7.38 -4.66 4.55
C CYS A 36 6.65 -4.32 5.84
N ILE A 37 5.79 -3.31 5.83
CA ILE A 37 5.06 -2.85 7.03
C ILE A 37 4.14 -3.94 7.61
N SER A 38 3.80 -4.97 6.82
CA SER A 38 2.89 -6.03 7.22
C SER A 38 3.59 -7.30 7.72
N CYS A 39 4.73 -7.69 7.13
CA CYS A 39 5.42 -8.93 7.51
C CYS A 39 6.89 -8.74 7.92
N ASN A 40 7.37 -7.51 7.96
CA ASN A 40 8.73 -7.10 8.29
C ASN A 40 9.83 -7.76 7.42
N GLU A 41 9.47 -8.22 6.23
CA GLU A 41 10.40 -8.79 5.26
C GLU A 41 11.18 -7.67 4.57
N ASN A 42 12.50 -7.83 4.39
CA ASN A 42 13.34 -6.82 3.76
C ASN A 42 12.91 -6.57 2.30
N ILE A 43 12.41 -5.37 2.02
CA ILE A 43 11.94 -4.91 0.70
C ILE A 43 12.14 -3.39 0.57
N THR A 44 12.18 -2.90 -0.65
CA THR A 44 12.36 -1.47 -0.99
C THR A 44 11.05 -0.69 -1.13
N HIS A 45 9.92 -1.29 -0.76
CA HIS A 45 8.59 -0.70 -0.86
C HIS A 45 7.76 -0.97 0.41
N PRO A 46 6.64 -0.28 0.66
CA PRO A 46 5.88 -0.48 1.91
C PRO A 46 5.28 -1.89 2.06
N LEU A 47 4.93 -2.56 0.97
CA LEU A 47 4.30 -3.89 1.00
C LEU A 47 4.94 -4.84 -0.02
N CYS A 48 5.19 -6.08 0.40
CA CYS A 48 5.71 -7.13 -0.47
C CYS A 48 4.57 -7.79 -1.28
N PRO A 49 4.88 -8.43 -2.43
CA PRO A 49 3.91 -9.21 -3.20
C PRO A 49 3.20 -10.31 -2.38
N ASN A 50 3.86 -10.89 -1.37
CA ASN A 50 3.24 -11.87 -0.48
C ASN A 50 2.13 -11.26 0.39
N CYS A 51 2.30 -10.04 0.89
CA CYS A 51 1.25 -9.38 1.67
C CYS A 51 0.11 -8.86 0.80
N ILE A 52 0.43 -8.30 -0.38
CA ILE A 52 -0.59 -7.86 -1.33
C ILE A 52 -1.42 -9.06 -1.81
N SER A 53 -0.80 -10.20 -2.12
CA SER A 53 -1.52 -11.42 -2.52
C SER A 53 -2.43 -11.99 -1.43
N LYS A 54 -2.03 -11.90 -0.15
CA LYS A 54 -2.89 -12.27 0.98
C LYS A 54 -4.12 -11.37 1.07
N ALA A 55 -3.93 -10.06 0.99
CA ALA A 55 -5.04 -9.09 0.99
C ALA A 55 -5.98 -9.31 -0.20
N PHE A 56 -5.44 -9.53 -1.41
CA PHE A 56 -6.23 -9.84 -2.60
C PHE A 56 -7.02 -11.15 -2.44
N ASN A 57 -6.39 -12.20 -1.92
CA ASN A 57 -7.08 -13.47 -1.64
C ASN A 57 -8.21 -13.32 -0.62
N GLN A 58 -8.06 -12.44 0.37
CA GLN A 58 -9.14 -12.14 1.32
C GLN A 58 -10.26 -11.36 0.65
N TRP A 59 -9.94 -10.32 -0.10
CA TRP A 59 -10.90 -9.50 -0.84
C TRP A 59 -11.71 -10.32 -1.84
N THR A 60 -11.08 -11.26 -2.55
CA THR A 60 -11.77 -12.08 -3.57
C THR A 60 -12.76 -13.08 -3.01
N LYS A 61 -12.72 -13.42 -1.71
CA LYS A 61 -13.63 -14.42 -1.10
C LYS A 61 -15.12 -14.07 -1.21
N LYS A 62 -15.45 -12.81 -1.46
CA LYS A 62 -16.83 -12.33 -1.61
C LYS A 62 -17.41 -12.55 -3.01
N PHE A 63 -16.60 -13.00 -3.97
CA PHE A 63 -17.02 -13.23 -5.36
C PHE A 63 -17.03 -14.72 -5.71
N PRO A 64 -17.96 -15.17 -6.58
CA PRO A 64 -18.00 -16.56 -7.02
C PRO A 64 -16.73 -17.01 -7.75
N GLU A 65 -16.02 -16.10 -8.42
CA GLU A 65 -14.78 -16.33 -9.18
C GLU A 65 -13.55 -16.50 -8.27
N HIS A 66 -13.71 -16.46 -6.94
CA HIS A 66 -12.60 -16.57 -5.97
C HIS A 66 -11.65 -17.73 -6.29
N HIS A 67 -12.19 -18.91 -6.60
CA HIS A 67 -11.39 -20.09 -6.86
C HIS A 67 -10.55 -19.97 -8.13
N GLU A 68 -11.10 -19.38 -9.19
CA GLU A 68 -10.37 -19.12 -10.44
C GLU A 68 -9.25 -18.10 -10.21
N LEU A 69 -9.59 -16.96 -9.61
CA LEU A 69 -8.65 -15.87 -9.31
C LEU A 69 -7.50 -16.35 -8.43
N LYS A 70 -7.83 -17.11 -7.37
CA LYS A 70 -6.83 -17.73 -6.48
C LYS A 70 -5.95 -18.72 -7.23
N GLY A 71 -6.50 -19.50 -8.16
CA GLY A 71 -5.74 -20.42 -9.01
C GLY A 71 -4.69 -19.68 -9.86
N LYS A 72 -5.13 -18.66 -10.61
CA LYS A 72 -4.25 -17.82 -11.44
C LYS A 72 -3.17 -17.12 -10.60
N LEU A 73 -3.57 -16.54 -9.46
CA LEU A 73 -2.63 -15.89 -8.53
C LEU A 73 -1.59 -16.86 -7.97
N ASN A 74 -1.98 -18.08 -7.58
CA ASN A 74 -1.04 -19.06 -7.04
C ASN A 74 0.02 -19.49 -8.05
N ILE A 75 -0.34 -19.57 -9.34
CA ILE A 75 0.62 -19.85 -10.42
C ILE A 75 1.66 -18.72 -10.49
N PHE A 76 1.20 -17.47 -10.52
CA PHE A 76 2.08 -16.31 -10.51
C PHE A 76 3.00 -16.30 -9.28
N MET A 77 2.44 -16.49 -8.08
CA MET A 77 3.19 -16.46 -6.83
C MET A 77 4.23 -17.59 -6.73
N ARG A 78 3.96 -18.76 -7.30
CA ARG A 78 4.94 -19.86 -7.37
C ARG A 78 6.17 -19.45 -8.17
N HIS A 79 5.98 -18.84 -9.35
CA HIS A 79 7.08 -18.33 -10.15
C HIS A 79 7.81 -17.18 -9.46
N HIS A 80 7.06 -16.22 -8.90
CA HIS A 80 7.64 -15.11 -8.13
C HIS A 80 8.54 -15.60 -7.00
N ASN A 81 8.06 -16.53 -6.17
CA ASN A 81 8.82 -17.05 -5.04
C ASN A 81 10.04 -17.88 -5.46
N HIS A 82 10.00 -18.53 -6.64
CA HIS A 82 11.14 -19.26 -7.16
C HIS A 82 12.29 -18.34 -7.62
N ILE A 83 11.97 -17.11 -8.00
CA ILE A 83 12.91 -16.14 -8.61
C ILE A 83 13.25 -14.99 -7.64
N LYS A 84 12.50 -14.85 -6.54
CA LYS A 84 12.73 -13.85 -5.50
C LYS A 84 14.19 -13.83 -5.04
N GLY A 85 14.78 -12.64 -5.00
CA GLY A 85 16.18 -12.44 -4.61
C GLY A 85 17.21 -12.75 -5.70
N LYS A 86 16.80 -13.24 -6.87
CA LYS A 86 17.71 -13.52 -8.01
C LYS A 86 17.83 -12.34 -8.99
N SER A 87 16.94 -11.37 -8.92
CA SER A 87 16.95 -10.17 -9.76
C SER A 87 17.12 -8.94 -8.88
N THR A 88 18.05 -8.07 -9.26
CA THR A 88 18.26 -6.76 -8.63
C THR A 88 17.20 -5.75 -9.07
N THR A 89 16.63 -5.91 -10.27
CA THR A 89 15.63 -5.00 -10.83
C THR A 89 14.29 -5.71 -11.13
N CYS A 90 13.23 -4.92 -11.32
CA CYS A 90 11.90 -5.43 -11.66
C CYS A 90 11.91 -6.07 -13.05
N VAL A 91 11.60 -7.36 -13.13
CA VAL A 91 11.63 -8.11 -14.40
C VAL A 91 10.52 -7.69 -15.39
N VAL A 92 9.52 -6.93 -14.93
CA VAL A 92 8.41 -6.45 -15.76
C VAL A 92 8.72 -5.07 -16.36
N CYS A 93 9.20 -4.12 -15.55
CA CYS A 93 9.39 -2.74 -15.98
C CYS A 93 10.85 -2.25 -16.00
N ASN A 94 11.79 -3.00 -15.42
CA ASN A 94 13.20 -2.65 -15.27
C ASN A 94 13.50 -1.33 -14.53
N LYS A 95 12.55 -0.78 -13.76
CA LYS A 95 12.68 0.53 -13.10
C LYS A 95 13.05 0.51 -11.62
N ASN A 96 12.65 -0.52 -10.88
CA ASN A 96 12.75 -0.55 -9.41
C ASN A 96 13.70 -1.65 -8.95
N ASP A 97 14.38 -1.42 -7.83
CA ASP A 97 15.33 -2.36 -7.21
C ASP A 97 14.61 -3.46 -6.41
N VAL A 98 13.76 -4.21 -7.10
CA VAL A 98 12.99 -5.32 -6.54
C VAL A 98 12.58 -6.23 -7.69
N HIS A 99 12.59 -7.55 -7.49
CA HIS A 99 12.28 -8.51 -8.56
C HIS A 99 10.94 -8.25 -9.27
N VAL A 100 9.88 -7.91 -8.53
CA VAL A 100 8.61 -7.40 -9.08
C VAL A 100 8.16 -6.24 -8.22
N CYS A 101 8.00 -5.06 -8.80
CA CYS A 101 7.56 -3.89 -8.06
C CYS A 101 6.06 -3.94 -7.74
N PRO A 102 5.59 -3.23 -6.69
CA PRO A 102 4.18 -3.22 -6.30
C PRO A 102 3.26 -2.85 -7.46
N TYR A 103 3.61 -1.83 -8.26
CA TYR A 103 2.82 -1.41 -9.42
C TYR A 103 2.63 -2.56 -10.44
N CYS A 104 3.71 -3.21 -10.88
CA CYS A 104 3.60 -4.31 -11.84
C CYS A 104 2.86 -5.53 -11.24
N PHE A 105 2.99 -5.74 -9.93
CA PHE A 105 2.24 -6.78 -9.24
C PHE A 105 0.73 -6.47 -9.22
N THR A 106 0.33 -5.25 -8.85
CA THR A 106 -1.09 -4.87 -8.82
C THR A 106 -1.68 -4.69 -10.21
N GLU A 107 -0.89 -4.32 -11.22
CA GLU A 107 -1.31 -4.35 -12.63
C GLU A 107 -1.63 -5.78 -13.08
N HIS A 108 -0.86 -6.78 -12.63
CA HIS A 108 -1.19 -8.19 -12.88
C HIS A 108 -2.50 -8.58 -12.20
N LEU A 109 -2.70 -8.21 -10.92
CA LEU A 109 -3.95 -8.48 -10.21
C LEU A 109 -5.15 -7.79 -10.89
N TYR A 110 -4.98 -6.55 -11.35
CA TYR A 110 -5.98 -5.81 -12.09
C TYR A 110 -6.45 -6.57 -13.34
N LYS A 111 -5.50 -7.09 -14.13
CA LYS A 111 -5.80 -7.91 -15.31
C LYS A 111 -6.59 -9.17 -14.93
N LEU A 112 -6.24 -9.84 -13.84
CA LEU A 112 -7.00 -11.01 -13.36
C LEU A 112 -8.46 -10.66 -13.04
N VAL A 113 -8.69 -9.53 -12.35
CA VAL A 113 -10.06 -9.07 -12.01
C VAL A 113 -10.84 -8.72 -13.28
N LYS A 114 -10.20 -8.03 -14.24
CA LYS A 114 -10.80 -7.65 -15.53
C LYS A 114 -11.19 -8.87 -16.36
N GLU A 115 -10.29 -9.85 -16.47
CA GLU A 115 -10.54 -11.12 -17.16
C GLU A 115 -11.66 -11.95 -16.52
N ALA A 116 -11.77 -11.92 -15.20
CA ALA A 116 -12.82 -12.63 -14.46
C ALA A 116 -14.20 -11.97 -14.61
N GLY A 117 -14.28 -10.75 -15.16
CA GLY A 117 -15.56 -10.10 -15.46
C GLY A 117 -16.36 -9.70 -14.22
N LEU A 118 -15.72 -9.38 -13.09
CA LEU A 118 -16.38 -9.08 -11.80
C LEU A 118 -17.29 -7.83 -11.80
N GLY A 119 -17.37 -7.12 -12.93
CA GLY A 119 -18.19 -5.93 -13.13
C GLY A 119 -17.57 -4.65 -12.56
N VAL A 120 -18.16 -3.51 -12.95
CA VAL A 120 -17.63 -2.17 -12.66
C VAL A 120 -17.45 -1.93 -11.16
N ARG A 121 -18.41 -2.34 -10.32
CA ARG A 121 -18.33 -2.15 -8.87
C ARG A 121 -17.09 -2.82 -8.26
N ALA A 122 -16.82 -4.07 -8.64
CA ALA A 122 -15.65 -4.79 -8.13
C ALA A 122 -14.35 -4.17 -8.64
N MET A 123 -14.33 -3.70 -9.89
CA MET A 123 -13.19 -2.97 -10.47
C MET A 123 -12.91 -1.67 -9.72
N THR A 124 -13.93 -0.85 -9.43
CA THR A 124 -13.80 0.39 -8.66
C THR A 124 -13.27 0.10 -7.25
N GLU A 125 -13.82 -0.92 -6.57
CA GLU A 125 -13.33 -1.32 -5.24
C GLU A 125 -11.87 -1.81 -5.29
N PHE A 126 -11.50 -2.58 -6.30
CA PHE A 126 -10.12 -3.02 -6.50
C PHE A 126 -9.19 -1.81 -6.66
N LEU A 127 -9.56 -0.89 -7.54
CA LEU A 127 -8.77 0.30 -7.85
C LEU A 127 -8.66 1.23 -6.64
N PHE A 128 -9.64 1.25 -5.73
CA PHE A 128 -9.55 1.99 -4.47
C PHE A 128 -8.62 1.33 -3.44
N ILE A 129 -8.71 0.01 -3.28
CA ILE A 129 -7.98 -0.74 -2.23
C ILE A 129 -6.52 -1.02 -2.64
N PHE A 130 -6.29 -1.31 -3.92
CA PHE A 130 -5.01 -1.77 -4.46
C PHE A 130 -4.40 -0.72 -5.42
N ASN A 131 -4.61 0.58 -5.18
CA ASN A 131 -3.98 1.60 -5.99
C ASN A 131 -2.50 1.77 -5.64
N PHE A 132 -1.63 1.31 -6.53
CA PHE A 132 -0.19 1.60 -6.50
C PHE A 132 0.24 2.37 -7.75
N ASP A 133 -0.72 2.84 -8.56
CA ASP A 133 -0.50 3.70 -9.72
C ASP A 133 -0.56 5.18 -9.32
N PHE A 134 0.36 5.57 -8.44
CA PHE A 134 0.42 6.94 -7.90
C PHE A 134 0.75 7.99 -8.97
N GLU A 135 1.36 7.59 -10.08
CA GLU A 135 1.66 8.49 -11.20
C GLU A 135 0.51 8.62 -12.21
N HIS A 136 -0.58 7.88 -12.02
CA HIS A 136 -1.74 7.83 -12.88
C HIS A 136 -1.45 7.46 -14.35
N LYS A 137 -0.51 6.54 -14.59
CA LYS A 137 -0.04 6.19 -15.95
C LYS A 137 -0.55 4.84 -16.45
N GLY A 138 -1.25 4.08 -15.62
CA GLY A 138 -1.71 2.73 -15.91
C GLY A 138 -3.19 2.56 -15.63
N TYR A 139 -3.52 1.59 -14.77
CA TYR A 139 -4.90 1.17 -14.53
C TYR A 139 -5.74 2.22 -13.80
N SER A 140 -5.15 3.29 -13.24
CA SER A 140 -5.92 4.38 -12.63
C SER A 140 -6.68 5.22 -13.65
N GLN A 141 -6.24 5.27 -14.92
CA GLN A 141 -6.96 5.98 -15.99
C GLN A 141 -8.34 5.35 -16.25
N GLU A 142 -8.45 4.02 -16.06
CA GLU A 142 -9.75 3.36 -16.12
C GLU A 142 -10.64 3.75 -14.93
N LEU A 143 -10.08 4.05 -13.74
CA LEU A 143 -10.86 4.57 -12.61
C LEU A 143 -11.52 5.92 -12.95
N GLU A 144 -10.77 6.83 -13.57
CA GLU A 144 -11.25 8.15 -14.01
C GLU A 144 -12.37 7.99 -15.05
N ALA A 145 -12.22 7.05 -15.99
CA ALA A 145 -13.25 6.75 -16.99
C ALA A 145 -14.55 6.18 -16.37
N PHE A 146 -14.47 5.53 -15.21
CA PHE A 146 -15.64 5.04 -14.47
C PHE A 146 -16.28 6.10 -13.55
N GLY A 147 -15.81 7.35 -13.59
CA GLY A 147 -16.28 8.43 -12.71
C GLY A 147 -15.80 8.30 -11.27
N GLY A 148 -14.70 7.57 -11.04
CA GLY A 148 -13.97 7.65 -9.79
C GLY A 148 -13.05 8.87 -9.84
N TYR A 149 -13.37 9.84 -8.97
CA TYR A 149 -12.91 11.24 -8.89
C TYR A 149 -13.81 12.26 -9.59
#